data_AF-A0A921KJA1-F1
#
_entry.id   AF-A0A921KJA1-F1
#
_cell.length_a   1.000
_cell.length_b   1.000
_cell.length_c   1.000
_cell.angle_alpha   90.00
_cell.angle_beta   90.00
_cell.angle_gamma   90.00
#
_symmetry.space_group_name_H-M   'P 1'
#
loop_
_entity.id
_entity.type
_entity.pdbx_description
1 polymer ?
#
loop_
_entity_poly.entity_id
_entity_poly.type
_entity_poly.pdbx_seq_one_letter_code
_entity_poly.pdbx_strand_id
1 'polypeptide(L)'
;MSSRSKKFLSYYRPYLKLFLADMFCAMIAAGISLVFPIIIRYITGTVLVDNNFEISLIYKLGVLMIVLVVIEYLCNYFVAYKGHVMGVYMERDLRNELFQHYQKLSF
;
A
#
# COMPACT_ATOMS: atom_id res chain seq x y z
N MET A 1 21.27 19.67 -7.71
CA MET A 1 20.69 18.36 -8.13
C MET A 1 20.40 18.41 -9.62
N SER A 2 21.01 17.51 -10.39
CA SER A 2 21.17 17.58 -11.85
C SER A 2 19.83 17.64 -12.61
N SER A 3 19.80 18.36 -13.73
CA SER A 3 18.60 18.62 -14.55
C SER A 3 17.92 17.34 -15.07
N ARG A 4 18.64 16.21 -15.11
CA ARG A 4 18.13 14.90 -15.56
C ARG A 4 17.12 14.30 -14.59
N SER A 5 17.39 14.32 -13.28
CA SER A 5 16.47 13.78 -12.27
C SER A 5 15.17 14.59 -12.18
N LYS A 6 15.23 15.91 -12.39
CA LYS A 6 14.03 16.77 -12.45
C LYS A 6 13.15 16.47 -13.67
N LYS A 7 13.74 16.14 -14.82
CA LYS A 7 13.00 15.73 -16.03
C LYS A 7 12.31 14.39 -15.79
N PHE A 8 13.01 13.43 -15.19
CA PHE A 8 12.45 12.12 -14.80
C PHE A 8 11.28 12.25 -13.82
N LEU A 9 11.42 13.11 -12.80
CA LEU A 9 10.35 13.39 -11.84
C LEU A 9 9.17 14.16 -12.46
N SER A 10 9.42 14.94 -13.51
CA SER A 10 8.37 15.67 -14.24
C SER A 10 7.49 14.73 -15.08
N TYR A 11 8.01 13.60 -15.56
CA TYR A 11 7.19 12.54 -16.17
C TYR A 11 6.31 11.80 -15.15
N TYR A 12 6.73 11.78 -13.89
CA TYR A 12 5.97 11.22 -12.77
C TYR A 12 4.83 12.13 -12.27
N ARG A 13 4.86 13.43 -12.59
CA ARG A 13 3.90 14.44 -12.08
C ARG A 13 2.42 14.12 -12.27
N PRO A 14 1.93 13.64 -13.43
CA PRO A 14 0.51 13.35 -13.57
C PRO A 14 0.06 12.13 -12.74
N TYR A 15 0.96 11.18 -12.47
CA TYR A 15 0.66 9.92 -11.77
C TYR A 15 1.03 9.92 -10.27
N LEU A 16 1.76 10.94 -9.81
CA LEU A 16 2.22 11.09 -8.42
C LEU A 16 1.09 11.07 -7.39
N LYS A 17 -0.11 11.59 -7.71
CA LYS A 17 -1.27 11.56 -6.80
C LYS A 17 -1.76 10.13 -6.56
N LEU A 18 -1.81 9.31 -7.60
CA LEU A 18 -2.17 7.89 -7.51
C LEU A 18 -1.09 7.11 -6.77
N PHE A 19 0.19 7.39 -7.05
CA PHE A 19 1.32 6.78 -6.34
C PHE A 19 1.35 7.12 -4.85
N LEU A 20 1.08 8.38 -4.48
CA LEU A 20 1.07 8.78 -3.07
C LEU A 20 -0.08 8.12 -2.30
N ALA A 21 -1.26 8.01 -2.93
CA ALA A 21 -2.41 7.32 -2.35
C ALA A 21 -2.16 5.81 -2.20
N ASP A 22 -1.51 5.20 -3.19
CA ASP A 22 -1.06 3.81 -3.16
C ASP A 22 -0.07 3.56 -2.01
N MET A 23 1.00 4.35 -1.92
CA MET A 23 1.98 4.28 -0.84
C MET A 23 1.34 4.46 0.54
N PHE A 24 0.37 5.37 0.66
CA PHE A 24 -0.36 5.58 1.91
C PHE A 24 -1.19 4.35 2.31
N CYS A 25 -1.92 3.74 1.36
CA CYS A 25 -2.68 2.52 1.65
C CYS A 25 -1.76 1.32 1.96
N ALA A 26 -0.63 1.21 1.24
CA ALA A 26 0.38 0.19 1.52
C ALA A 26 0.97 0.34 2.93
N MET A 27 1.23 1.58 3.36
CA MET A 27 1.71 1.86 4.71
C MET A 27 0.67 1.48 5.78
N ILE A 28 -0.62 1.76 5.53
CA ILE A 28 -1.70 1.33 6.43
C ILE A 28 -1.79 -0.19 6.50
N ALA A 29 -1.77 -0.88 5.36
CA ALA A 29 -1.82 -2.34 5.30
C ALA A 29 -0.62 -2.99 6.03
N ALA A 30 0.59 -2.45 5.83
CA ALA A 30 1.78 -2.87 6.56
C ALA A 30 1.67 -2.62 8.08
N GLY A 31 1.05 -1.51 8.48
CA GLY A 31 0.75 -1.25 9.89
C GLY A 31 -0.23 -2.26 10.48
N ILE A 32 -1.30 -2.60 9.75
CA ILE A 32 -2.32 -3.57 10.20
C ILE A 32 -1.73 -4.97 10.39
N SER A 33 -0.89 -5.42 9.44
CA SER A 33 -0.22 -6.73 9.55
C SER A 33 0.71 -6.84 10.76
N LEU A 34 1.26 -5.72 11.26
CA LEU A 34 2.02 -5.67 12.51
C LEU A 34 1.14 -5.61 13.77
N VAL A 35 -0.06 -5.04 13.68
CA VAL A 35 -1.01 -4.96 14.80
C VAL A 35 -1.60 -6.33 15.14
N PHE A 36 -1.76 -7.21 14.15
CA PHE A 36 -2.26 -8.58 14.34
C PHE A 36 -1.55 -9.37 15.45
N PRO A 37 -0.22 -9.58 15.41
CA PRO A 37 0.49 -10.32 16.46
C PRO A 37 0.44 -9.62 17.82
N ILE A 38 0.33 -8.28 17.85
CA ILE A 38 0.21 -7.52 19.11
C ILE A 38 -1.13 -7.82 19.78
N ILE A 39 -2.24 -7.82 19.03
CA ILE A 39 -3.57 -8.14 19.57
C ILE A 39 -3.61 -9.60 20.05
N ILE A 40 -3.08 -10.55 19.27
CA ILE A 40 -3.02 -11.96 19.66
C ILE A 40 -2.23 -12.11 20.96
N ARG A 41 -1.08 -11.45 21.08
CA ARG A 41 -0.27 -11.47 22.31
C ARG A 41 -1.03 -10.92 23.51
N TYR A 42 -1.83 -9.88 23.32
CA TYR A 42 -2.66 -9.29 24.38
C TYR A 42 -3.77 -10.25 24.84
N ILE A 43 -4.44 -10.93 23.90
CA ILE A 43 -5.45 -11.94 24.22
C ILE A 43 -4.84 -13.10 25.01
N THR A 44 -3.72 -13.66 24.53
CA THR A 44 -3.05 -14.80 25.18
C THR A 44 -2.41 -14.43 26.53
N GLY A 45 -1.81 -13.25 26.65
CA GLY A 45 -1.07 -12.85 27.85
C GLY A 45 -1.90 -12.26 28.99
N THR A 46 -3.04 -11.64 28.67
CA THR A 46 -3.83 -10.89 29.66
C THR A 46 -5.20 -11.51 29.90
N VAL A 47 -5.87 -12.01 28.84
CA VAL A 47 -7.26 -12.48 28.97
C VAL A 47 -7.35 -13.96 29.35
N LEU A 48 -6.39 -14.78 28.94
CA LEU A 48 -6.36 -16.21 29.28
C LEU A 48 -5.74 -16.52 30.65
N VAL A 49 -4.96 -15.57 31.20
CA VAL A 49 -4.23 -15.73 32.47
C VAL A 49 -5.01 -15.15 33.65
N ASP A 50 -5.89 -14.17 33.41
CA ASP A 50 -6.65 -13.50 34.46
C ASP A 50 -7.97 -14.24 34.76
N ASN A 51 -8.28 -14.45 36.04
CA ASN A 51 -9.40 -15.30 36.49
C ASN A 51 -10.79 -14.69 36.26
N ASN A 52 -10.85 -13.40 35.91
CA ASN A 52 -12.06 -12.65 35.58
C ASN A 52 -12.19 -12.52 34.05
N PHE A 53 -12.66 -13.60 33.41
CA PHE A 53 -12.86 -13.66 31.97
C PHE A 53 -13.96 -12.69 31.49
N GLU A 54 -13.55 -11.49 31.09
CA GLU A 54 -14.41 -10.52 30.39
C GLU A 54 -14.60 -10.95 28.92
N ILE A 55 -15.50 -11.92 28.67
CA ILE A 55 -15.84 -12.43 27.33
C ILE A 55 -16.22 -11.28 26.37
N SER A 56 -16.82 -10.22 26.92
CA SER A 56 -17.21 -9.03 26.15
C SER A 56 -16.00 -8.29 25.54
N LEU A 57 -14.84 -8.32 26.21
CA LEU A 57 -13.60 -7.70 25.73
C LEU A 57 -12.99 -8.52 24.58
N ILE A 58 -13.04 -9.85 24.66
CA ILE A 58 -12.62 -10.75 23.56
C ILE A 58 -13.48 -10.50 22.32
N TYR A 59 -14.80 -10.41 22.49
CA TYR A 59 -15.71 -10.19 21.37
C TYR A 59 -15.43 -8.83 20.70
N LYS A 60 -15.18 -7.78 21.50
CA LYS A 60 -14.83 -6.45 21.00
C LYS A 60 -13.51 -6.44 20.24
N LEU A 61 -12.47 -7.12 20.74
CA LEU A 61 -11.19 -7.26 20.06
C LEU A 61 -11.30 -8.10 18.78
N GLY A 62 -12.09 -9.18 18.80
CA GLY A 62 -12.36 -10.01 17.63
C GLY A 62 -13.07 -9.24 16.52
N VAL A 63 -14.10 -8.47 16.86
CA VAL A 63 -14.79 -7.57 15.90
C VAL A 63 -13.82 -6.53 15.35
N LEU A 64 -12.97 -5.93 16.20
CA LEU A 64 -11.95 -4.97 15.77
C LEU A 64 -10.96 -5.61 14.79
N MET A 65 -10.51 -6.84 15.03
CA MET A 65 -9.64 -7.57 14.09
C MET A 65 -10.31 -7.80 12.73
N ILE A 66 -11.59 -8.19 12.72
CA ILE A 66 -12.33 -8.36 11.45
C ILE A 66 -12.38 -7.04 10.67
N VAL A 67 -12.66 -5.92 11.34
CA VAL A 67 -12.67 -4.59 10.70
C VAL A 67 -11.29 -4.25 10.13
N LEU A 68 -10.22 -4.51 10.88
CA LEU A 68 -8.85 -4.28 10.40
C LEU A 68 -8.52 -5.13 9.17
N VAL A 69 -8.91 -6.41 9.14
CA VAL A 69 -8.73 -7.29 7.96
C VAL A 69 -9.46 -6.73 6.73
N VAL A 70 -10.69 -6.26 6.90
CA VAL A 70 -11.46 -5.67 5.78
C VAL A 70 -10.75 -4.43 5.23
N ILE A 71 -10.24 -3.55 6.11
CA ILE A 71 -9.48 -2.36 5.70
C ILE A 71 -8.18 -2.75 5.00
N GLU A 72 -7.43 -3.70 5.55
CA GLU A 72 -6.20 -4.22 4.96
C GLU A 72 -6.45 -4.81 3.57
N TYR A 73 -7.53 -5.58 3.41
CA TYR A 73 -7.92 -6.15 2.13
C TYR A 73 -8.25 -5.06 1.11
N LEU A 74 -9.05 -4.05 1.50
CA LEU A 74 -9.38 -2.93 0.61
C LEU A 74 -8.14 -2.14 0.20
N CYS A 75 -7.20 -1.90 1.13
CA CYS A 75 -5.95 -1.23 0.81
C CYS A 75 -5.05 -2.06 -0.11
N ASN A 76 -4.88 -3.36 0.17
CA ASN A 76 -4.11 -4.25 -0.71
C ASN A 76 -4.74 -4.36 -2.10
N TYR A 77 -6.07 -4.43 -2.18
CA TYR A 77 -6.79 -4.44 -3.45
C TYR A 77 -6.55 -3.15 -4.24
N PHE A 78 -6.64 -2.00 -3.57
CA PHE A 78 -6.35 -0.70 -4.20
C PHE A 78 -4.91 -0.65 -4.71
N VAL A 79 -3.94 -1.09 -3.91
CA VAL A 79 -2.53 -1.09 -4.26
C VAL A 79 -2.24 -2.01 -5.44
N ALA A 80 -2.76 -3.24 -5.39
CA ALA A 80 -2.57 -4.21 -6.45
C ALA A 80 -3.20 -3.74 -7.77
N TYR A 81 -4.43 -3.21 -7.74
CA TYR A 81 -5.12 -2.81 -8.96
C TYR A 81 -4.63 -1.46 -9.50
N LYS A 82 -4.65 -0.40 -8.69
CA LYS A 82 -4.26 0.94 -9.13
C LYS A 82 -2.75 1.07 -9.31
N GLY A 83 -1.96 0.43 -8.46
CA GLY A 83 -0.51 0.38 -8.61
C GLY A 83 -0.08 -0.33 -9.88
N HIS A 84 -0.64 -1.50 -10.18
CA HIS A 84 -0.30 -2.25 -11.41
C HIS A 84 -0.73 -1.50 -12.68
N VAL A 85 -1.96 -0.97 -12.69
CA VAL A 85 -2.46 -0.21 -13.85
C VAL A 85 -1.61 1.06 -14.06
N MET A 86 -1.27 1.77 -12.99
CA MET A 86 -0.40 2.95 -13.06
C MET A 86 1.00 2.59 -13.58
N GLY A 87 1.58 1.48 -13.10
CA GLY A 87 2.87 0.97 -13.57
C GLY A 87 2.88 0.65 -15.07
N VAL A 88 1.84 -0.02 -15.56
CA VAL A 88 1.71 -0.36 -17.00
C VAL A 88 1.63 0.89 -17.87
N TYR A 89 0.89 1.91 -17.44
CA TYR A 89 0.83 3.18 -18.19
C TYR A 89 2.17 3.91 -18.18
N MET A 90 2.89 3.91 -17.06
CA MET A 90 4.22 4.50 -16.97
C MET A 90 5.23 3.80 -17.89
N GLU A 91 5.25 2.47 -17.89
CA GLU A 91 6.14 1.69 -18.77
C GLU A 91 5.83 1.95 -20.26
N ARG A 92 4.55 2.04 -20.61
CA ARG A 92 4.10 2.30 -21.99
C ARG A 92 4.55 3.66 -22.49
N ASP A 93 4.35 4.71 -21.69
CA ASP A 93 4.72 6.08 -22.07
C ASP A 93 6.24 6.22 -22.21
N LEU A 94 7.01 5.61 -21.28
CA LEU A 94 8.48 5.62 -21.32
C LEU A 94 9.02 4.89 -22.55
N ARG A 95 8.42 3.75 -22.91
CA ARG A 95 8.79 2.99 -24.11
C ARG A 95 8.46 3.75 -25.40
N ASN A 96 7.31 4.41 -25.48
CA ASN A 96 6.94 5.22 -26.63
C ASN A 96 7.90 6.39 -26.86
N GLU A 97 8.30 7.08 -25.78
CA GLU A 97 9.20 8.21 -25.88
C GLU A 97 10.61 7.78 -26.30
N LEU A 98 11.10 6.65 -25.76
CA LEU A 98 12.34 6.02 -26.21
C LEU A 98 12.29 5.70 -27.72
N PHE A 99 11.22 5.05 -28.18
CA PHE A 99 11.05 4.71 -29.60
C PHE A 99 11.03 5.95 -30.50
N GLN A 100 10.30 7.01 -30.12
CA GLN A 100 10.29 8.27 -30.87
C GLN A 100 11.65 8.95 -30.89
N HIS A 101 12.41 8.87 -29.80
CA HIS A 101 13.76 9.40 -29.75
C HIS A 101 14.69 8.62 -30.68
N TYR A 102 14.66 7.28 -30.62
CA TYR A 102 15.44 6.42 -31.53
C TYR A 102 15.13 6.69 -33.01
N GLN A 103 13.86 6.95 -33.36
CA GLN A 103 13.50 7.29 -34.75
C GLN A 103 13.96 8.68 -35.20
N LYS A 104 14.22 9.61 -34.27
CA LYS A 104 14.74 10.97 -34.57
C LYS A 104 16.26 11.03 -34.63
N LEU A 105 16.97 10.01 -34.13
CA LEU A 105 18.39 9.87 -34.45
C LEU A 105 18.48 9.42 -35.91
N SER A 106 18.87 10.35 -36.79
CA SER A 106 19.24 10.04 -38.16
C SER A 106 20.36 8.99 -38.15
N PHE A 107 20.24 7.98 -39.02
CA PHE A 107 21.37 7.16 -39.43
C PHE A 107 22.49 8.03 -40.01
#